data_AF-A0A7C0XJS5-F1
#
_entry.id   AF-A0A7C0XJS5-F1
#
_cell.length_a   1.000
_cell.length_b   1.000
_cell.length_c   1.000
_cell.angle_alpha   90.00
_cell.angle_beta   90.00
_cell.angle_gamma   90.00
#
_symmetry.space_group_name_H-M   'P 1'
#
loop_
_entity.id
_entity.type
_entity.pdbx_description
1 polymer ?
#
loop_
_entity_poly.entity_id
_entity_poly.type
_entity_poly.pdbx_seq_one_letter_code
_entity_poly.pdbx_strand_id
1 'polypeptide(L)'
;PEEERRRILVEVGRMIGAMHSNGLIHGDLTTSNIILDEGRIYFIDFGLSEVSEELEKRGVDLYLMRRALESTHHLRSDEYFREVLLGYSEVVGEQETKRVLSKIEEIAKRGRYVSER
;
A
#
# COMPACT_ATOMS: atom_id res chain seq x y z
N PRO A 1 -16.66 1.34 13.50
CA PRO A 1 -15.89 1.83 14.68
C PRO A 1 -14.38 1.88 14.42
N GLU A 2 -13.56 2.47 15.31
CA GLU A 2 -12.10 2.58 15.10
C GLU A 2 -11.41 1.22 14.93
N GLU A 3 -11.80 0.24 15.75
CA GLU A 3 -11.31 -1.14 15.68
C GLU A 3 -11.66 -1.84 14.36
N GLU A 4 -12.82 -1.54 13.80
CA GLU A 4 -13.23 -2.05 12.49
C GLU A 4 -12.39 -1.48 11.36
N ARG A 5 -12.10 -0.17 11.39
CA ARG A 5 -11.19 0.47 10.41
C ARG A 5 -9.80 -0.16 10.45
N ARG A 6 -9.29 -0.41 11.66
CA ARG A 6 -8.00 -1.07 11.87
C ARG A 6 -7.99 -2.46 11.23
N ARG A 7 -9.02 -3.27 11.49
CA ARG A 7 -9.15 -4.61 10.89
C ARG A 7 -9.20 -4.56 9.37
N ILE A 8 -9.93 -3.61 8.80
CA ILE A 8 -10.00 -3.40 7.34
C ILE A 8 -8.62 -3.06 6.78
N LEU A 9 -7.88 -2.14 7.40
CA LEU A 9 -6.56 -1.72 6.93
C LEU A 9 -5.52 -2.84 6.98
N VAL A 10 -5.55 -3.65 8.05
CA VAL A 10 -4.71 -4.86 8.13
C VAL A 10 -5.06 -5.82 6.99
N GLU A 11 -6.34 -6.03 6.71
CA GLU A 11 -6.76 -6.92 5.63
C GLU A 11 -6.37 -6.39 4.23
N VAL A 12 -6.50 -5.08 3.99
CA VAL A 12 -5.94 -4.42 2.79
C VAL A 12 -4.45 -4.73 2.68
N GLY A 13 -3.70 -4.59 3.77
CA GLY A 13 -2.28 -4.93 3.84
C GLY A 13 -1.98 -6.37 3.41
N ARG A 14 -2.74 -7.34 3.93
CA ARG A 14 -2.60 -8.76 3.57
C ARG A 14 -2.87 -9.00 2.09
N MET A 15 -3.91 -8.38 1.54
CA MET A 15 -4.25 -8.51 0.12
C MET A 15 -3.14 -7.93 -0.78
N ILE A 16 -2.58 -6.78 -0.44
CA ILE A 16 -1.42 -6.21 -1.14
C ILE A 16 -0.21 -7.15 -1.04
N GLY A 17 0.03 -7.71 0.15
CA GLY A 17 1.10 -8.68 0.38
C GLY A 17 0.93 -9.92 -0.50
N ALA A 18 -0.28 -10.46 -0.58
CA ALA A 18 -0.59 -11.62 -1.41
C ALA A 18 -0.38 -11.31 -2.91
N MET A 19 -0.83 -10.14 -3.36
CA MET A 19 -0.64 -9.66 -4.73
C MET A 19 0.85 -9.58 -5.08
N HIS A 20 1.64 -8.88 -4.26
CA HIS A 20 3.08 -8.72 -4.48
C HIS A 20 3.86 -10.04 -4.38
N SER A 21 3.51 -10.92 -3.43
CA SER A 21 4.14 -12.25 -3.28
C SER A 21 3.88 -13.18 -4.47
N ASN A 22 2.79 -12.96 -5.22
CA ASN A 22 2.50 -13.67 -6.47
C ASN A 22 3.01 -12.92 -7.70
N GLY A 23 3.87 -11.92 -7.51
CA GLY A 23 4.47 -11.15 -8.60
C GLY A 23 3.49 -10.23 -9.33
N LEU A 24 2.33 -9.91 -8.76
CA LEU A 24 1.40 -8.94 -9.32
C LEU A 24 1.62 -7.58 -8.67
N ILE A 25 1.69 -6.53 -9.48
CA ILE A 25 1.73 -5.12 -9.07
C ILE A 25 0.46 -4.46 -9.60
N HIS A 26 -0.21 -3.63 -8.80
CA HIS A 26 -1.44 -2.95 -9.21
C HIS A 26 -1.16 -1.75 -10.10
N GLY A 27 -0.14 -0.94 -9.79
CA GLY A 27 0.28 0.23 -10.56
C GLY A 27 -0.50 1.53 -10.29
N ASP A 28 -1.66 1.45 -9.63
CA ASP A 28 -2.47 2.61 -9.21
C ASP A 28 -3.20 2.34 -7.88
N LEU A 29 -2.45 1.89 -6.87
CA LEU A 29 -3.02 1.46 -5.61
C LEU A 29 -3.43 2.65 -4.71
N THR A 30 -4.64 3.18 -4.95
CA THR A 30 -5.24 4.28 -4.19
C THR A 30 -6.49 3.82 -3.41
N THR A 31 -6.94 4.60 -2.42
CA THR A 31 -8.16 4.27 -1.65
C THR A 31 -9.43 4.26 -2.50
N SER A 32 -9.45 4.98 -3.63
CA SER A 32 -10.58 4.99 -4.58
C SER A 32 -10.69 3.70 -5.39
N ASN A 33 -9.58 2.94 -5.51
CA ASN A 33 -9.52 1.65 -6.18
C ASN A 33 -9.75 0.47 -5.21
N ILE A 34 -10.27 0.75 -4.01
CA ILE A 34 -10.61 -0.24 -2.99
C ILE A 34 -12.09 -0.09 -2.64
N ILE A 35 -12.87 -1.16 -2.88
CA ILE A 35 -14.28 -1.23 -2.48
C ILE A 35 -14.40 -2.10 -1.23
N LEU A 36 -15.13 -1.60 -0.23
CA LEU A 36 -15.58 -2.38 0.92
C LEU A 36 -17.08 -2.63 0.77
N ASP A 37 -17.47 -3.89 0.63
CA ASP A 37 -18.87 -4.30 0.50
C ASP A 37 -19.14 -5.53 1.36
N GLU A 38 -20.16 -5.46 2.22
CA GLU A 38 -20.54 -6.51 3.18
C GLU A 38 -19.36 -7.11 3.98
N GLY A 39 -18.39 -6.26 4.34
CA GLY A 39 -17.18 -6.67 5.09
C GLY A 39 -16.11 -7.37 4.25
N ARG A 40 -16.27 -7.42 2.93
CA ARG A 40 -15.29 -7.92 1.97
C ARG A 40 -14.62 -6.75 1.25
N ILE A 41 -13.33 -6.92 0.98
CA ILE A 41 -12.50 -5.92 0.32
C ILE A 41 -12.25 -6.39 -1.11
N TYR A 42 -12.38 -5.47 -2.06
CA TYR A 42 -12.14 -5.71 -3.47
C TYR A 42 -11.18 -4.64 -3.98
N PHE A 43 -10.12 -5.07 -4.67
CA PHE A 43 -9.30 -4.17 -5.48
C PHE A 43 -9.87 -4.13 -6.89
N ILE A 44 -9.95 -2.93 -7.45
CA ILE A 44 -10.50 -2.68 -8.78
C ILE A 44 -9.49 -1.90 -9.62
N ASP A 45 -9.75 -1.83 -10.92
CA ASP A 45 -8.93 -1.08 -11.88
C ASP A 45 -7.45 -1.54 -11.96
N PHE A 46 -7.27 -2.74 -12.46
CA PHE A 46 -5.95 -3.30 -12.80
C PHE A 46 -5.43 -2.82 -14.18
N GLY A 47 -5.91 -1.68 -14.68
CA GLY A 47 -5.56 -1.17 -16.02
C GLY A 47 -4.07 -0.83 -16.20
N LEU A 48 -3.37 -0.53 -15.09
CA LEU A 48 -1.93 -0.28 -15.05
C LEU A 48 -1.13 -1.42 -14.39
N SER A 49 -1.78 -2.56 -14.15
CA SER A 49 -1.15 -3.69 -13.48
C SER A 49 -0.09 -4.37 -14.34
N GLU A 50 0.91 -4.95 -13.70
CA GLU A 50 1.97 -5.69 -14.36
C GLU A 50 2.44 -6.87 -13.52
N VAL A 51 3.05 -7.86 -14.19
CA VAL A 51 3.73 -8.96 -13.51
C VAL A 51 5.18 -8.56 -13.27
N SER A 52 5.55 -8.38 -12.00
CA SER A 52 6.89 -7.99 -11.59
C SER A 52 7.19 -8.38 -10.14
N GLU A 53 8.42 -8.81 -9.89
CA GLU A 53 8.95 -9.03 -8.54
C GLU A 53 9.85 -7.88 -8.08
N GLU A 54 9.96 -6.81 -8.87
CA GLU A 54 10.84 -5.69 -8.58
C GLU A 54 10.43 -4.96 -7.30
N LEU A 55 11.40 -4.77 -6.41
CA LEU A 55 11.20 -4.04 -5.15
C LEU A 55 10.76 -2.60 -5.39
N GLU A 56 11.25 -1.96 -6.47
CA GLU A 56 10.87 -0.61 -6.88
C GLU A 56 9.36 -0.51 -7.11
N LYS A 57 8.78 -1.45 -7.86
CA LYS A 57 7.36 -1.46 -8.21
C LYS A 57 6.47 -1.70 -6.99
N ARG A 58 6.83 -2.66 -6.14
CA ARG A 58 6.16 -2.88 -4.84
C ARG A 58 6.20 -1.64 -3.95
N GLY A 59 7.36 -0.95 -3.94
CA GLY A 59 7.55 0.30 -3.22
C GLY A 59 6.67 1.43 -3.76
N VAL A 60 6.49 1.53 -5.08
CA VAL A 60 5.61 2.53 -5.70
C VAL A 60 4.16 2.29 -5.29
N ASP A 61 3.66 1.05 -5.37
CA ASP A 61 2.27 0.72 -4.97
C ASP A 61 1.99 1.10 -3.51
N LEU A 62 2.83 0.67 -2.57
CA LEU A 62 2.64 1.01 -1.15
C LEU A 62 2.86 2.50 -0.87
N TYR A 63 3.71 3.18 -1.64
CA TYR A 63 3.86 4.63 -1.56
C TYR A 63 2.60 5.37 -2.04
N LEU A 64 1.98 4.93 -3.14
CA LEU A 64 0.69 5.46 -3.61
C LEU A 64 -0.40 5.27 -2.56
N MET A 65 -0.46 4.09 -1.94
CA MET A 65 -1.41 3.83 -0.85
C MET A 65 -1.18 4.78 0.34
N ARG A 66 0.07 5.01 0.73
CA ARG A 66 0.40 5.99 1.79
C ARG A 66 -0.08 7.39 1.42
N ARG A 67 0.19 7.83 0.19
CA ARG A 67 -0.24 9.14 -0.34
C ARG A 67 -1.76 9.27 -0.36
N ALA A 68 -2.48 8.21 -0.73
CA ALA A 68 -3.94 8.21 -0.73
C ALA A 68 -4.49 8.38 0.71
N LEU A 69 -3.92 7.68 1.68
CA LEU A 69 -4.27 7.83 3.10
C LEU A 69 -3.91 9.23 3.64
N GLU A 70 -2.74 9.77 3.28
CA GLU A 70 -2.34 11.13 3.60
C GLU A 70 -3.36 12.15 3.08
N SER A 71 -3.88 11.98 1.86
CA SER A 71 -4.81 12.93 1.24
C SER A 71 -6.24 12.91 1.80
N THR A 72 -6.68 11.78 2.33
CA THR A 72 -8.07 11.57 2.77
C THR A 72 -8.20 11.64 4.29
N HIS A 73 -7.14 11.31 5.04
CA HIS A 73 -7.14 11.15 6.49
C HIS A 73 -5.89 11.76 7.16
N HIS A 74 -5.61 13.03 6.87
CA HIS A 74 -4.40 13.76 7.27
C HIS A 74 -3.93 13.58 8.73
N LEU A 75 -4.83 13.50 9.71
CA LEU A 75 -4.46 13.43 11.13
C LEU A 75 -4.01 12.03 11.60
N ARG A 76 -4.35 10.96 10.85
CA ARG A 76 -4.11 9.56 11.25
C ARG A 76 -3.47 8.72 10.14
N SER A 77 -3.00 9.34 9.07
CA SER A 77 -2.43 8.64 7.91
C SER A 77 -1.27 7.72 8.29
N ASP A 78 -0.39 8.15 9.19
CA ASP A 78 0.75 7.34 9.65
C ASP A 78 0.33 6.15 10.50
N GLU A 79 -0.75 6.30 11.27
CA GLU A 79 -1.34 5.19 12.02
C GLU A 79 -1.97 4.19 11.05
N TYR A 80 -2.81 4.66 10.13
CA TYR A 80 -3.47 3.79 9.15
C TYR A 80 -2.49 3.08 8.23
N PHE A 81 -1.44 3.76 7.80
CA PHE A 81 -0.41 3.14 6.99
C PHE A 81 0.38 2.08 7.77
N ARG A 82 0.59 2.26 9.08
CA ARG A 82 1.19 1.21 9.92
C ARG A 82 0.32 -0.05 9.99
N GLU A 83 -1.01 0.10 10.01
CA GLU A 83 -1.93 -1.05 9.99
C GLU A 83 -1.89 -1.79 8.65
N VAL A 84 -1.79 -1.07 7.54
CA VAL A 84 -1.55 -1.66 6.21
C VAL A 84 -0.22 -2.42 6.18
N LEU A 85 0.85 -1.82 6.71
CA LEU A 85 2.16 -2.47 6.77
C LEU A 85 2.18 -3.70 7.68
N LEU A 86 1.39 -3.70 8.77
CA LEU A 86 1.24 -4.85 9.64
C LEU A 86 0.71 -6.05 8.85
N GLY A 87 -0.42 -5.89 8.16
CA GLY A 87 -1.00 -6.95 7.33
C GLY A 87 -0.11 -7.36 6.16
N TYR A 88 0.56 -6.39 5.53
CA TYR A 88 1.54 -6.68 4.47
C TYR A 88 2.68 -7.57 4.99
N SER A 89 3.22 -7.24 6.17
CA SER A 89 4.31 -7.98 6.79
C SER A 89 3.93 -9.39 7.24
N GLU A 90 2.68 -9.62 7.60
CA GLU A 90 2.19 -10.96 7.92
C GLU A 90 2.26 -11.91 6.72
N VAL A 91 2.18 -11.38 5.49
CA VAL A 91 2.18 -12.18 4.26
C VAL A 91 3.57 -12.27 3.64
N VAL A 92 4.29 -11.15 3.51
CA VAL A 92 5.60 -11.13 2.83
C VAL A 92 6.78 -11.38 3.77
N GLY A 93 6.56 -11.29 5.09
CA GLY A 93 7.59 -11.38 6.12
C GLY A 93 8.27 -10.05 6.45
N GLU A 94 8.86 -9.97 7.65
CA GLU A 94 9.45 -8.74 8.18
C GLU A 94 10.65 -8.24 7.35
N GLN A 95 11.50 -9.16 6.87
CA GLN A 95 12.71 -8.79 6.12
C GLN A 95 12.36 -8.13 4.79
N GLU A 96 11.42 -8.72 4.04
CA GLU A 96 10.95 -8.12 2.79
C GLU A 96 10.21 -6.81 3.04
N THR A 97 9.41 -6.72 4.10
CA THR A 97 8.75 -5.47 4.49
C THR A 97 9.75 -4.36 4.76
N LYS A 98 10.86 -4.64 5.47
CA LYS A 98 11.94 -3.67 5.70
C LYS A 98 12.59 -3.20 4.40
N ARG A 99 12.83 -4.11 3.46
CA ARG A 99 13.37 -3.77 2.13
C ARG A 99 12.42 -2.84 1.36
N VAL A 100 11.14 -3.15 1.36
CA VAL A 100 10.11 -2.32 0.71
C VAL A 100 9.98 -0.95 1.38
N LEU A 101 10.02 -0.89 2.72
CA LEU A 101 10.01 0.38 3.47
C LEU A 101 11.20 1.27 3.12
N SER A 102 12.42 0.72 3.09
CA SER A 102 13.61 1.44 2.66
C SER A 102 13.44 1.97 1.24
N LYS A 103 12.83 1.17 0.36
CA LYS A 103 12.53 1.58 -1.01
C LYS A 103 11.49 2.72 -1.07
N ILE A 104 10.44 2.68 -0.27
CA ILE A 104 9.45 3.76 -0.15
C ILE A 104 10.12 5.08 0.25
N GLU A 105 11.10 5.05 1.16
CA GLU A 105 11.84 6.25 1.57
C GLU A 105 12.67 6.84 0.42
N GLU A 106 13.32 6.00 -0.39
CA GLU A 106 14.05 6.42 -1.59
C GLU A 106 13.11 7.05 -2.64
N ILE A 107 11.94 6.45 -2.86
CA ILE A 107 10.90 6.98 -3.76
C ILE A 107 10.40 8.34 -3.25
N ALA A 108 10.08 8.45 -1.96
CA ALA A 108 9.60 9.69 -1.34
C ALA A 108 10.64 10.82 -1.39
N LYS A 109 11.94 10.51 -1.29
CA LYS A 109 13.01 11.51 -1.50
C LYS A 109 13.03 12.00 -2.94
N ARG A 110 12.94 11.10 -3.93
CA ARG A 110 12.92 11.46 -5.35
C ARG A 110 11.70 12.32 -5.73
N GLY A 111 10.52 12.00 -5.20
CA GLY A 111 9.30 12.77 -5.46
C GLY A 111 9.36 14.23 -4.96
N ARG A 112 10.03 14.47 -3.82
CA ARG A 112 10.21 15.83 -3.27
C ARG A 112 11.04 16.76 -4.15
N TYR A 113 12.03 16.23 -4.87
CA TYR A 113 12.83 17.02 -5.81
C TYR A 113 12.05 17.42 -7.08
N VAL A 114 10.94 16.74 -7.38
CA VAL A 114 10.10 17.06 -8.55
C VAL A 114 9.10 18.18 -8.20
N SER A 115 8.63 18.27 -6.96
CA SER A 115 7.70 19.32 -6.51
C SER A 115 8.33 20.70 -6.28
N GLU A 116 9.66 20.80 -6.28
CA GLU A 116 10.41 22.07 -6.14
C GLU A 116 10.82 22.69 -7.49
N ARG A 117 10.23 22.24 -8.61
CA ARG A 117 10.47 22.79 -9.95
C ARG A 117 9.23 23.45 -10.53
#